data_AF-A0A1Q8BFM5-F1
#
_entry.id   AF-A0A1Q8BFM5-F1
#
_cell.length_a   1.000
_cell.length_b   1.000
_cell.length_c   1.000
_cell.angle_alpha   90.00
_cell.angle_beta   90.00
_cell.angle_gamma   90.00
#
_symmetry.space_group_name_H-M   'P 1'
#
loop_
_entity.id
_entity.type
_entity.pdbx_description
1 polymer ?
#
loop_
_entity_poly.entity_id
_entity_poly.type
_entity_poly.pdbx_seq_one_letter_code
_entity_poly.pdbx_strand_id
1 'polypeptide(L)'
;MQELESGLYDNLVSGKIDPSKWKILSFPMGDGQTWTWAEPSAKIGPMSGGLGITVDPFTRKHDTVHMFDDPKQLYGSVRMFQVSRDRPTVFEVEMRAETYRSNADDIQDAFAGFILMDFSTGMIFDFVTTGKKIGAIYERLLIPGVTDENTAFTYLIESPFVGVATSPRRLHKYSVRIDASNKKAEWFVDGKKFFKAEGVPVEP
;
A
#
# COMPACT_ATOMS: atom_id res chain seq x y z
N MET A 1 -24.98 12.66 10.76
CA MET A 1 -24.63 11.32 10.26
C MET A 1 -23.74 11.53 9.05
N GLN A 2 -22.46 11.13 9.11
CA GLN A 2 -21.51 11.33 8.01
C GLN A 2 -21.85 10.31 6.90
N GLU A 3 -22.06 10.78 5.68
CA GLU A 3 -22.33 9.89 4.55
C GLU A 3 -21.01 9.22 4.13
N LEU A 4 -20.91 7.93 4.44
CA LEU A 4 -19.76 7.12 4.08
C LEU A 4 -20.06 6.45 2.76
N GLU A 5 -19.19 6.68 1.79
CA GLU A 5 -19.30 6.04 0.50
C GLU A 5 -19.11 4.53 0.64
N SER A 6 -19.92 3.78 -0.11
CA SER A 6 -19.76 2.35 -0.30
C SER A 6 -19.73 2.04 -1.78
N GLY A 7 -18.95 1.04 -2.17
CA GLY A 7 -18.86 0.59 -3.55
C GLY A 7 -17.45 0.64 -4.14
N LEU A 8 -17.38 0.29 -5.42
CA LEU A 8 -16.15 0.07 -6.15
C LEU A 8 -15.54 1.41 -6.59
N TYR A 9 -14.35 1.74 -6.08
CA TYR A 9 -13.64 2.95 -6.50
C TYR A 9 -13.13 2.81 -7.94
N ASP A 10 -12.43 1.72 -8.22
CA ASP A 10 -11.97 1.39 -9.56
C ASP A 10 -11.92 -0.13 -9.75
N ASN A 11 -12.41 -0.59 -10.90
CA ASN A 11 -12.35 -2.00 -11.29
C ASN A 11 -11.12 -2.32 -12.15
N LEU A 12 -10.40 -1.29 -12.63
CA LEU A 12 -9.16 -1.38 -13.40
C LEU A 12 -9.27 -2.20 -14.71
N VAL A 13 -10.48 -2.56 -15.15
CA VAL A 13 -10.70 -3.47 -16.30
C VAL A 13 -10.32 -2.86 -17.64
N SER A 14 -10.22 -1.53 -17.70
CA SER A 14 -9.76 -0.80 -18.88
C SER A 14 -8.29 -1.09 -19.20
N GLY A 15 -7.53 -1.61 -18.22
CA GLY A 15 -6.08 -1.83 -18.34
C GLY A 15 -5.29 -0.52 -18.48
N LYS A 16 -5.89 0.61 -18.12
CA LYS A 16 -5.28 1.94 -18.17
C LYS A 16 -5.45 2.64 -16.84
N ILE A 17 -4.50 3.50 -16.52
CA ILE A 17 -4.63 4.45 -15.41
C ILE A 17 -5.68 5.48 -15.81
N ASP A 18 -6.78 5.55 -15.06
CA ASP A 18 -7.78 6.61 -15.18
C ASP A 18 -7.29 7.85 -14.40
N PRO A 19 -6.90 8.95 -15.08
CA PRO A 19 -6.38 10.15 -14.41
C PRO A 19 -7.44 10.87 -13.57
N SER A 20 -8.73 10.56 -13.74
CA SER A 20 -9.79 11.07 -12.87
C SER A 20 -9.85 10.34 -11.52
N LYS A 21 -9.11 9.24 -11.36
CA LYS A 21 -9.06 8.43 -10.14
C LYS A 21 -7.66 8.32 -9.56
N TRP A 22 -6.64 8.21 -10.41
CA TRP A 22 -5.28 7.94 -9.97
C TRP A 22 -4.31 8.97 -10.51
N LYS A 23 -3.34 9.36 -9.67
CA LYS A 23 -2.20 10.17 -10.07
C LYS A 23 -0.92 9.54 -9.58
N ILE A 24 0.15 9.77 -10.31
CA ILE A 24 1.49 9.43 -9.81
C ILE A 24 1.78 10.34 -8.61
N LEU A 25 2.25 9.74 -7.52
CA LEU A 25 2.56 10.53 -6.34
C LEU A 25 3.91 11.23 -6.49
N SER A 26 4.01 12.36 -5.81
CA SER A 26 5.24 13.13 -5.71
C SER A 26 5.29 13.88 -4.38
N PHE A 27 6.49 14.18 -3.91
CA PHE A 27 6.74 14.81 -2.62
C PHE A 27 7.85 15.88 -2.73
N PRO A 28 7.65 17.07 -2.13
CA PRO A 28 8.69 18.10 -2.12
C PRO A 28 9.84 17.70 -1.19
N MET A 29 11.08 17.79 -1.66
CA MET A 29 12.28 17.36 -0.90
C MET A 29 12.83 18.46 0.03
N GLY A 30 12.26 19.66 0.01
CA GLY A 30 12.67 20.78 0.86
C GLY A 30 13.87 21.60 0.32
N ASP A 31 14.54 21.11 -0.72
CA ASP A 31 15.64 21.77 -1.44
C ASP A 31 15.17 22.47 -2.73
N GLY A 32 13.85 22.59 -2.91
CA GLY A 32 13.22 23.11 -4.13
C GLY A 32 12.99 22.06 -5.22
N GLN A 33 13.47 20.83 -5.05
CA GLN A 33 13.18 19.72 -5.94
C GLN A 33 11.97 18.92 -5.46
N THR A 34 11.40 18.14 -6.39
CA THR A 34 10.27 17.24 -6.14
C THR A 34 10.68 15.83 -6.51
N TRP A 35 10.51 14.90 -5.57
CA TRP A 35 10.61 13.47 -5.84
C TRP A 35 9.30 12.96 -6.43
N THR A 36 9.35 12.24 -7.55
CA THR A 36 8.15 11.62 -8.15
C THR A 36 8.39 10.12 -8.22
N TRP A 37 7.50 9.30 -7.66
CA TRP A 37 7.67 7.84 -7.68
C TRP A 37 7.24 7.24 -9.02
N ALA A 38 8.05 7.53 -10.04
CA ALA A 38 7.87 7.17 -11.44
C ALA A 38 9.11 6.49 -12.00
N GLU A 39 9.08 5.18 -12.16
CA GLU A 39 10.18 4.47 -12.80
C GLU A 39 10.20 4.75 -14.30
N PRO A 40 11.32 5.22 -14.88
CA PRO A 40 11.38 5.57 -16.29
C PRO A 40 11.04 4.41 -17.23
N SER A 41 11.34 3.17 -16.81
CA SER A 41 11.11 1.96 -17.61
C SER A 41 9.81 1.23 -17.23
N ALA A 42 8.96 1.82 -16.40
CA ALA A 42 7.70 1.20 -16.01
C ALA A 42 6.79 0.98 -17.23
N LYS A 43 6.32 -0.26 -17.40
CA LYS A 43 5.33 -0.64 -18.41
C LYS A 43 3.98 -0.78 -17.73
N ILE A 44 2.99 -0.05 -18.22
CA ILE A 44 1.64 -0.01 -17.66
C ILE A 44 0.66 -0.35 -18.78
N GLY A 45 -0.25 -1.27 -18.53
CA GLY A 45 -1.20 -1.69 -19.55
C GLY A 45 -2.13 -2.82 -19.10
N PRO A 46 -3.01 -3.30 -20.00
CA PRO A 46 -3.93 -4.38 -19.68
C PRO A 46 -3.20 -5.68 -19.36
N MET A 47 -3.58 -6.32 -18.26
CA MET A 47 -3.05 -7.63 -17.86
C MET A 47 -4.14 -8.47 -17.17
N SER A 48 -4.48 -9.61 -17.77
CA SER A 48 -5.48 -10.57 -17.27
C SER A 48 -6.78 -9.96 -16.75
N GLY A 49 -7.40 -9.10 -17.55
CA GLY A 49 -8.69 -8.50 -17.23
C GLY A 49 -8.63 -7.31 -16.27
N GLY A 50 -7.44 -6.88 -15.86
CA GLY A 50 -7.22 -5.66 -15.07
C GLY A 50 -6.03 -4.85 -15.58
N LEU A 51 -5.51 -3.99 -14.70
CA LEU A 51 -4.29 -3.21 -14.92
C LEU A 51 -3.06 -4.00 -14.47
N GLY A 52 -2.04 -4.04 -15.31
CA GLY A 52 -0.70 -4.52 -14.98
C GLY A 52 0.29 -3.36 -14.90
N ILE A 53 1.17 -3.43 -13.91
CA ILE A 53 2.34 -2.56 -13.77
C ILE A 53 3.56 -3.47 -13.71
N THR A 54 4.51 -3.27 -14.61
CA THR A 54 5.77 -3.99 -14.64
C THR A 54 6.91 -2.99 -14.56
N VAL A 55 7.78 -3.17 -13.58
CA VAL A 55 9.01 -2.40 -13.46
C VAL A 55 10.15 -3.40 -13.46
N ASP A 56 11.02 -3.31 -14.47
CA ASP A 56 12.13 -4.23 -14.63
C ASP A 56 13.21 -3.59 -15.54
N PRO A 57 14.41 -3.24 -15.01
CA PRO A 57 14.82 -3.25 -13.60
C PRO A 57 14.30 -2.03 -12.82
N PHE A 58 14.48 -2.04 -11.49
CA PHE A 58 14.47 -0.81 -10.69
C PHE A 58 15.70 0.03 -11.02
N THR A 59 15.51 1.30 -11.38
CA THR A 59 16.58 2.22 -11.75
C THR A 59 16.54 3.52 -10.95
N ARG A 60 15.37 3.86 -10.41
CA ARG A 60 15.18 5.03 -9.59
C ARG A 60 15.70 4.74 -8.19
N LYS A 61 16.60 5.59 -7.69
CA LYS A 61 17.17 5.46 -6.35
C LYS A 61 17.33 6.77 -5.60
N HIS A 62 17.15 6.73 -4.29
CA HIS A 62 17.44 7.83 -3.37
C HIS A 62 18.33 7.33 -2.23
N ASP A 63 19.61 7.74 -2.22
CA ASP A 63 20.65 7.07 -1.44
C ASP A 63 20.57 7.30 0.08
N THR A 64 19.71 8.21 0.57
CA THR A 64 19.72 8.64 1.99
C THR A 64 18.36 8.70 2.68
N VAL A 65 17.24 8.56 1.94
CA VAL A 65 15.88 8.76 2.50
C VAL A 65 14.99 7.64 1.98
N HIS A 66 14.70 6.69 2.86
CA HIS A 66 13.94 5.47 2.54
C HIS A 66 12.57 5.75 1.95
N MET A 67 11.81 6.72 2.50
CA MET A 67 10.49 7.10 1.95
C MET A 67 10.54 7.50 0.46
N PHE A 68 11.67 8.05 -0.01
CA PHE A 68 11.86 8.36 -1.44
C PHE A 68 12.36 7.15 -2.23
N ASP A 69 13.13 6.26 -1.60
CA ASP A 69 13.70 5.11 -2.29
C ASP A 69 12.76 3.91 -2.40
N ASP A 70 11.97 3.60 -1.38
CA ASP A 70 11.28 2.31 -1.28
C ASP A 70 10.24 2.12 -2.40
N PRO A 71 9.31 3.07 -2.67
CA PRO A 71 8.39 2.93 -3.79
C PRO A 71 9.10 3.26 -5.09
N LYS A 72 9.07 2.35 -6.06
CA LYS A 72 9.65 2.62 -7.39
C LYS A 72 8.62 3.19 -8.36
N GLN A 73 7.39 2.69 -8.29
CA GLN A 73 6.24 3.18 -9.07
C GLN A 73 5.01 3.27 -8.16
N LEU A 74 4.55 4.48 -7.84
CA LEU A 74 3.48 4.68 -6.87
C LEU A 74 2.36 5.59 -7.41
N TYR A 75 1.15 5.03 -7.43
CA TYR A 75 -0.08 5.75 -7.74
C TYR A 75 -0.91 5.94 -6.47
N GLY A 76 -1.43 7.14 -6.28
CA GLY A 76 -2.37 7.47 -5.22
C GLY A 76 -3.71 7.89 -5.79
N SER A 77 -4.77 7.71 -5.00
CA SER A 77 -6.08 8.23 -5.34
C SER A 77 -6.04 9.76 -5.45
N VAL A 78 -6.78 10.33 -6.39
CA VAL A 78 -6.90 11.80 -6.52
C VAL A 78 -7.77 12.41 -5.43
N ARG A 79 -8.50 11.57 -4.68
CA ARG A 79 -9.34 11.96 -3.56
C ARG A 79 -8.98 11.20 -2.29
N MET A 80 -9.40 11.74 -1.16
CA MET A 80 -9.30 11.11 0.15
C MET A 80 -10.53 10.25 0.42
N PHE A 81 -10.36 9.20 1.22
CA PHE A 81 -11.46 8.38 1.71
C PHE A 81 -11.64 8.62 3.20
N GLN A 82 -12.88 8.71 3.65
CA GLN A 82 -13.19 8.97 5.06
C GLN A 82 -13.19 7.66 5.85
N VAL A 83 -12.61 7.69 7.05
CA VAL A 83 -12.71 6.60 8.02
C VAL A 83 -13.91 6.88 8.93
N SER A 84 -14.74 5.87 9.16
CA SER A 84 -15.94 6.08 9.96
C SER A 84 -15.63 6.21 11.45
N ARG A 85 -16.32 7.13 12.11
CA ARG A 85 -16.31 7.31 13.57
C ARG A 85 -16.98 6.18 14.33
N ASP A 86 -18.03 5.60 13.74
CA ASP A 86 -19.00 4.78 14.48
C ASP A 86 -18.96 3.31 14.09
N ARG A 87 -18.28 2.98 12.98
CA ARG A 87 -18.15 1.61 12.49
C ARG A 87 -16.80 1.41 11.81
N PRO A 88 -16.36 0.16 11.61
CA PRO A 88 -15.12 -0.06 10.88
C PRO A 88 -15.28 0.24 9.39
N THR A 89 -14.31 0.96 8.83
CA THR A 89 -14.15 1.15 7.38
C THR A 89 -13.28 0.03 6.83
N VAL A 90 -13.64 -0.51 5.66
CA VAL A 90 -12.92 -1.61 5.01
C VAL A 90 -12.47 -1.15 3.62
N PHE A 91 -11.19 -1.31 3.35
CA PHE A 91 -10.60 -1.07 2.04
C PHE A 91 -10.10 -2.38 1.47
N GLU A 92 -10.42 -2.67 0.22
CA GLU A 92 -10.14 -3.96 -0.39
C GLU A 92 -9.54 -3.81 -1.79
N VAL A 93 -8.67 -4.74 -2.15
CA VAL A 93 -8.13 -4.89 -3.50
C VAL A 93 -7.94 -6.37 -3.83
N GLU A 94 -8.13 -6.72 -5.10
CA GLU A 94 -7.66 -7.98 -5.64
C GLU A 94 -6.34 -7.73 -6.36
N MET A 95 -5.28 -8.38 -5.90
CA MET A 95 -3.93 -8.17 -6.42
C MET A 95 -3.19 -9.51 -6.52
N ARG A 96 -2.21 -9.54 -7.41
CA ARG A 96 -1.24 -10.61 -7.57
C ARG A 96 0.09 -10.01 -7.98
N ALA A 97 1.17 -10.70 -7.68
CA ALA A 97 2.50 -10.30 -8.08
C ALA A 97 3.32 -11.49 -8.57
N GLU A 98 4.36 -11.18 -9.31
CA GLU A 98 5.53 -12.01 -9.51
C GLU A 98 6.73 -11.07 -9.54
N THR A 99 7.84 -11.48 -8.95
CA THR A 99 9.09 -10.73 -9.04
C THR A 99 9.99 -11.32 -10.12
N TYR A 100 10.81 -10.48 -10.76
CA TYR A 100 11.77 -10.89 -11.77
C TYR A 100 13.18 -10.58 -11.28
N ARG A 101 14.11 -11.52 -11.48
CA ARG A 101 15.53 -11.32 -11.15
C ARG A 101 15.77 -10.89 -9.69
N SER A 102 14.86 -11.28 -8.81
CA SER A 102 14.89 -11.01 -7.37
C SER A 102 14.68 -12.31 -6.57
N ASN A 103 14.95 -12.26 -5.28
CA ASN A 103 14.63 -13.31 -4.33
C ASN A 103 13.15 -13.21 -3.93
N ALA A 104 12.28 -13.98 -4.59
CA ALA A 104 10.85 -14.02 -4.27
C ALA A 104 10.54 -14.50 -2.84
N ASP A 105 11.50 -15.12 -2.14
CA ASP A 105 11.38 -15.58 -0.76
C ASP A 105 11.84 -14.52 0.26
N ASP A 106 12.21 -13.33 -0.20
CA ASP A 106 12.53 -12.15 0.61
C ASP A 106 11.65 -10.96 0.22
N ILE A 107 10.77 -10.53 1.13
CA ILE A 107 9.90 -9.37 0.90
C ILE A 107 10.72 -8.08 0.82
N GLN A 108 11.92 -8.02 1.38
CA GLN A 108 12.71 -6.79 1.38
C GLN A 108 13.41 -6.52 0.03
N ASP A 109 13.46 -7.50 -0.87
CA ASP A 109 14.13 -7.35 -2.17
C ASP A 109 13.23 -6.64 -3.19
N ALA A 110 12.02 -7.17 -3.43
CA ALA A 110 11.03 -6.55 -4.32
C ALA A 110 9.60 -7.05 -4.03
N PHE A 111 8.62 -6.15 -4.07
CA PHE A 111 7.21 -6.50 -3.90
C PHE A 111 6.27 -5.56 -4.68
N ALA A 112 5.03 -6.02 -4.86
CA ALA A 112 3.90 -5.16 -5.18
C ALA A 112 3.12 -4.83 -3.89
N GLY A 113 2.59 -3.62 -3.79
CA GLY A 113 1.96 -3.11 -2.57
C GLY A 113 0.54 -2.58 -2.80
N PHE A 114 -0.31 -2.76 -1.79
CA PHE A 114 -1.56 -2.04 -1.59
C PHE A 114 -1.43 -1.21 -0.32
N ILE A 115 -1.48 0.12 -0.47
CA ILE A 115 -1.03 1.07 0.56
C ILE A 115 -2.18 2.00 0.92
N LEU A 116 -2.47 2.12 2.22
CA LEU A 116 -3.35 3.14 2.77
C LEU A 116 -2.53 4.15 3.57
N MET A 117 -2.64 5.43 3.21
CA MET A 117 -1.85 6.50 3.82
C MET A 117 -2.75 7.49 4.55
N ASP A 118 -2.50 7.68 5.84
CA ASP A 118 -3.06 8.76 6.64
C ASP A 118 -1.94 9.75 7.00
N PHE A 119 -1.76 10.75 6.14
CA PHE A 119 -0.75 11.79 6.35
C PHE A 119 -1.06 12.73 7.52
N SER A 120 -2.28 12.73 8.06
CA SER A 120 -2.62 13.56 9.23
C SER A 120 -1.99 13.00 10.52
N THR A 121 -1.81 11.69 10.57
CA THR A 121 -1.21 10.99 11.72
C THR A 121 0.16 10.38 11.38
N GLY A 122 0.52 10.33 10.09
CA GLY A 122 1.69 9.66 9.55
C GLY A 122 1.53 8.15 9.40
N MET A 123 0.35 7.60 9.69
CA MET A 123 0.09 6.16 9.68
C MET A 123 -0.02 5.61 8.26
N ILE A 124 0.62 4.46 8.03
CA ILE A 124 0.53 3.71 6.78
C ILE A 124 0.15 2.26 7.08
N PHE A 125 -0.75 1.70 6.27
CA PHE A 125 -1.27 0.34 6.42
C PHE A 125 -1.20 -0.41 5.10
N ASP A 126 -0.24 -1.32 5.00
CA ASP A 126 0.08 -1.96 3.73
C ASP A 126 -0.20 -3.45 3.74
N PHE A 127 -0.54 -3.94 2.56
CA PHE A 127 -0.23 -5.29 2.15
C PHE A 127 0.85 -5.29 1.09
N VAL A 128 1.81 -6.19 1.23
CA VAL A 128 2.89 -6.40 0.25
C VAL A 128 2.96 -7.86 -0.15
N THR A 129 3.35 -8.13 -1.39
CA THR A 129 3.50 -9.50 -1.90
C THR A 129 4.57 -9.62 -2.97
N THR A 130 5.35 -10.68 -2.88
CA THR A 130 6.29 -11.11 -3.94
C THR A 130 5.63 -12.09 -4.91
N GLY A 131 4.38 -12.50 -4.63
CA GLY A 131 3.70 -13.64 -5.24
C GLY A 131 3.97 -14.96 -4.54
N LYS A 132 5.16 -15.15 -3.93
CA LYS A 132 5.46 -16.30 -3.07
C LYS A 132 5.22 -16.02 -1.59
N LYS A 133 5.46 -14.79 -1.15
CA LYS A 133 5.23 -14.36 0.24
C LYS A 133 4.24 -13.20 0.27
N ILE A 134 3.54 -13.11 1.40
CA ILE A 134 2.65 -12.00 1.73
C ILE A 134 3.14 -11.42 3.05
N GLY A 135 3.23 -10.10 3.12
CA GLY A 135 3.50 -9.36 4.33
C GLY A 135 2.46 -8.27 4.55
N ALA A 136 2.37 -7.80 5.78
CA ALA A 136 1.76 -6.52 6.10
C ALA A 136 2.86 -5.57 6.57
N ILE A 137 2.77 -4.29 6.19
CA ILE A 137 3.60 -3.24 6.79
C ILE A 137 2.67 -2.38 7.62
N TYR A 138 3.01 -2.25 8.89
CA TYR A 138 2.34 -1.36 9.82
C TYR A 138 3.37 -0.34 10.28
N GLU A 139 3.19 0.91 9.87
CA GLU A 139 4.20 1.93 10.08
C GLU A 139 3.61 3.30 10.36
N ARG A 140 4.46 4.14 10.95
CA ARG A 140 4.22 5.55 11.15
C ARG A 140 5.44 6.29 10.62
N LEU A 141 5.28 7.00 9.51
CA LEU A 141 6.37 7.70 8.84
C LEU A 141 6.89 8.84 9.70
N LEU A 142 8.18 9.13 9.58
CA LEU A 142 8.80 10.34 10.12
C LEU A 142 8.50 11.52 9.17
N ILE A 143 7.49 12.33 9.51
CA ILE A 143 7.02 13.46 8.72
C ILE A 143 7.24 14.75 9.54
N PRO A 144 8.10 15.67 9.07
CA PRO A 144 8.34 16.94 9.76
C PRO A 144 7.04 17.69 10.07
N GLY A 145 6.82 18.01 11.35
CA GLY A 145 5.64 18.73 11.82
C GLY A 145 4.40 17.86 12.13
N VAL A 146 4.46 16.55 11.88
CA VAL A 146 3.38 15.60 12.18
C VAL A 146 3.84 14.52 13.17
N THR A 147 5.03 13.96 12.95
CA THR A 147 5.62 12.90 13.79
C THR A 147 7.09 13.18 14.06
N ASP A 148 7.68 12.45 15.01
CA ASP A 148 9.09 12.54 15.41
C ASP A 148 9.73 11.14 15.52
N GLU A 149 11.04 11.10 15.76
CA GLU A 149 11.79 9.84 15.85
C GLU A 149 11.31 8.92 17.00
N ASN A 150 10.64 9.47 18.02
CA ASN A 150 10.12 8.70 19.15
C ASN A 150 8.78 8.02 18.82
N THR A 151 8.08 8.52 17.81
CA THR A 151 6.75 8.05 17.39
C THR A 151 6.76 7.35 16.05
N ALA A 152 7.79 7.58 15.23
CA ALA A 152 7.99 6.89 13.97
C ALA A 152 8.43 5.43 14.20
N PHE A 153 7.90 4.52 13.39
CA PHE A 153 8.27 3.10 13.40
C PHE A 153 7.88 2.44 12.08
N THR A 154 8.53 1.34 11.74
CA THR A 154 8.11 0.47 10.64
C THR A 154 8.19 -0.98 11.12
N TYR A 155 7.07 -1.71 11.03
CA TYR A 155 7.03 -3.14 11.30
C TYR A 155 6.66 -3.89 10.03
N LEU A 156 7.52 -4.81 9.61
CA LEU A 156 7.21 -5.81 8.60
C LEU A 156 6.70 -7.08 9.30
N ILE A 157 5.49 -7.51 8.95
CA ILE A 157 4.83 -8.69 9.53
C ILE A 157 4.71 -9.76 8.45
N GLU A 158 5.37 -10.90 8.68
CA GLU A 158 5.15 -12.15 7.94
C GLU A 158 4.40 -13.15 8.83
N SER A 159 3.29 -13.70 8.34
CA SER A 159 2.45 -14.64 9.10
C SER A 159 2.31 -15.99 8.36
N PRO A 160 3.38 -16.82 8.31
CA PRO A 160 3.40 -18.06 7.52
C PRO A 160 2.34 -19.08 7.96
N PHE A 161 1.84 -18.99 9.19
CA PHE A 161 0.85 -19.90 9.76
C PHE A 161 -0.62 -19.52 9.49
N VAL A 162 -0.89 -18.42 8.77
CA VAL A 162 -2.27 -18.03 8.40
C VAL A 162 -2.90 -19.04 7.42
N GLY A 163 -2.08 -19.88 6.78
CA GLY A 163 -2.55 -20.96 5.91
C GLY A 163 -3.15 -20.46 4.61
N VAL A 164 -2.64 -19.33 4.08
CA VAL A 164 -2.93 -18.87 2.72
C VAL A 164 -1.86 -19.47 1.82
N ALA A 165 -2.30 -20.25 0.83
CA ALA A 165 -1.40 -20.82 -0.17
C ALA A 165 -1.07 -19.75 -1.21
N THR A 166 0.21 -19.49 -1.42
CA THR A 166 0.74 -18.47 -2.33
C THR A 166 1.46 -19.12 -3.51
N SER A 167 1.45 -18.45 -4.65
CA SER A 167 2.26 -18.79 -5.81
C SER A 167 2.33 -17.57 -6.74
N PRO A 168 3.41 -17.40 -7.52
CA PRO A 168 3.51 -16.30 -8.48
C PRO A 168 2.24 -16.19 -9.33
N ARG A 169 1.76 -14.94 -9.52
CA ARG A 169 0.55 -14.60 -10.28
C ARG A 169 -0.76 -15.18 -9.74
N ARG A 170 -0.78 -15.72 -8.51
CA ARG A 170 -2.03 -16.08 -7.85
C ARG A 170 -2.74 -14.81 -7.37
N LEU A 171 -4.00 -14.66 -7.75
CA LEU A 171 -4.86 -13.57 -7.29
C LEU A 171 -5.32 -13.84 -5.86
N HIS A 172 -5.16 -12.83 -5.01
CA HIS A 172 -5.62 -12.83 -3.63
C HIS A 172 -6.47 -11.58 -3.39
N LYS A 173 -7.43 -11.71 -2.48
CA LYS A 173 -8.19 -10.57 -1.96
C LYS A 173 -7.54 -10.07 -0.68
N TYR A 174 -7.02 -8.85 -0.73
CA TYR A 174 -6.43 -8.15 0.40
C TYR A 174 -7.43 -7.16 0.98
N SER A 175 -7.50 -7.06 2.30
CA SER A 175 -8.44 -6.17 2.98
C SER A 175 -7.84 -5.59 4.25
N VAL A 176 -7.85 -4.27 4.37
CA VAL A 176 -7.48 -3.55 5.60
C VAL A 176 -8.75 -2.96 6.19
N ARG A 177 -9.03 -3.32 7.44
CA ARG A 177 -10.15 -2.81 8.23
C ARG A 177 -9.64 -1.86 9.29
N ILE A 178 -10.14 -0.63 9.28
CA ILE A 178 -9.81 0.42 10.24
C ILE A 178 -11.02 0.70 11.10
N ASP A 179 -10.84 0.59 12.42
CA ASP A 179 -11.84 0.87 13.45
C ASP A 179 -11.31 2.01 14.33
N ALA A 180 -11.65 3.24 13.96
CA ALA A 180 -11.17 4.44 14.65
C ALA A 180 -11.67 4.50 16.11
N SER A 181 -12.94 4.12 16.35
CA SER A 181 -13.54 4.12 17.70
C SER A 181 -12.79 3.23 18.69
N ASN A 182 -12.31 2.07 18.21
CA ASN A 182 -11.58 1.11 19.03
C ASN A 182 -10.05 1.19 18.83
N LYS A 183 -9.56 2.21 18.10
CA LYS A 183 -8.14 2.40 17.78
C LYS A 183 -7.47 1.12 17.27
N LYS A 184 -8.08 0.50 16.27
CA LYS A 184 -7.67 -0.84 15.80
C LYS A 184 -7.59 -0.89 14.28
N ALA A 185 -6.56 -1.56 13.78
CA ALA A 185 -6.44 -1.95 12.37
C ALA A 185 -6.29 -3.47 12.26
N GLU A 186 -6.97 -4.07 11.28
CA GLU A 186 -6.92 -5.51 11.02
C GLU A 186 -6.67 -5.77 9.53
N TRP A 187 -5.76 -6.68 9.25
CA TRP A 187 -5.37 -7.10 7.90
C TRP A 187 -5.96 -8.47 7.62
N PHE A 188 -6.55 -8.65 6.45
CA PHE A 188 -7.11 -9.91 5.98
C PHE A 188 -6.62 -10.27 4.57
N VAL A 189 -6.37 -11.56 4.35
CA VAL A 189 -6.06 -12.14 3.04
C VAL A 189 -7.01 -13.30 2.80
N ASP A 190 -7.76 -13.26 1.71
CA ASP A 190 -8.79 -14.26 1.36
C ASP A 190 -9.76 -14.52 2.53
N GLY A 191 -10.12 -13.45 3.25
CA GLY A 191 -11.00 -13.50 4.42
C GLY A 191 -10.35 -14.04 5.71
N LYS A 192 -9.10 -14.50 5.67
CA LYS A 192 -8.35 -14.93 6.86
C LYS A 192 -7.63 -13.75 7.50
N LYS A 193 -7.73 -13.63 8.83
CA LYS A 193 -7.03 -12.59 9.57
C LYS A 193 -5.52 -12.85 9.51
N PHE A 194 -4.79 -11.90 8.94
CA PHE A 194 -3.36 -11.97 8.74
C PHE A 194 -2.59 -11.31 9.89
N PHE A 195 -3.05 -10.13 10.33
CA PHE A 195 -2.44 -9.36 11.42
C PHE A 195 -3.49 -8.45 12.07
N LYS A 196 -3.19 -7.96 13.28
CA LYS A 196 -3.97 -6.92 13.96
C LYS A 196 -3.02 -5.97 14.72
N ALA A 197 -3.36 -4.69 14.71
CA ALA A 197 -2.74 -3.67 15.53
C ALA A 197 -3.80 -3.00 16.41
N GLU A 198 -3.41 -2.70 17.65
CA GLU A 198 -4.25 -2.04 18.65
C GLU A 198 -3.56 -0.74 19.09
N GLY A 199 -4.33 0.22 19.63
CA GLY A 199 -3.81 1.54 19.98
C GLY A 199 -3.43 2.40 18.77
N VAL A 200 -3.99 2.10 17.59
CA VAL A 200 -3.67 2.78 16.34
C VAL A 200 -4.21 4.23 16.38
N PRO A 201 -3.35 5.25 16.19
CA PRO A 201 -3.78 6.64 16.14
C PRO A 201 -4.34 6.95 14.75
N VAL A 202 -5.60 6.59 14.49
CA VAL A 202 -6.30 7.00 13.26
C VAL A 202 -7.33 8.06 13.59
N GLU A 203 -7.34 9.13 12.80
CA GLU A 203 -8.37 10.16 12.86
C GLU A 203 -9.54 9.84 11.91
N PRO A 204 -10.80 10.01 12.36
CA PRO A 204 -11.98 9.76 11.54
C PRO A 204 -12.57 11.01 10.86
#